data_AF-A0A8C2UH85-F1
#
_entry.id   AF-A0A8C2UH85-F1
#
_cell.length_a   1.000
_cell.length_b   1.000
_cell.length_c   1.000
_cell.angle_alpha   90.00
_cell.angle_beta   90.00
_cell.angle_gamma   90.00
#
_symmetry.space_group_name_H-M   'P 1'
#
loop_
_entity.id
_entity.type
_entity.pdbx_description
1 polymer ?
#
loop_
_entity_poly.entity_id
_entity_poly.type
_entity_poly.pdbx_seq_one_letter_code
_entity_poly.pdbx_strand_id
1 'polypeptide(L)'
;MTGSRIELRNVTPHKIRQLKRLNPVIFLVGYHSKFYKDVLEVGELGIETKMLNHALNICEKDGTFDSIYLHIQISNESAIDFYRKFDFEIIQTKNYYKRIEPADAQVFQKNRKVPSGQNADVQKTDK
;
A
#
# COMPACT_ATOMS: atom_id res chain seq x y z
N MET A 1 13.51 31.77 9.43
CA MET A 1 12.98 30.90 8.35
C MET A 1 11.63 30.37 8.82
N THR A 2 10.53 30.89 8.31
CA THR A 2 9.18 30.43 8.64
C THR A 2 8.99 29.03 8.06
N GLY A 3 8.94 28.00 8.92
CA GLY A 3 8.68 26.64 8.49
C GLY A 3 7.33 26.56 7.77
N SER A 4 7.33 25.99 6.56
CA SER A 4 6.10 25.73 5.81
C SER A 4 5.15 24.90 6.68
N ARG A 5 3.97 25.46 6.97
CA ARG A 5 2.96 24.80 7.79
C ARG A 5 2.33 23.68 6.95
N ILE A 6 2.66 22.43 7.27
CA ILE A 6 2.06 21.24 6.63
C ILE A 6 0.82 20.87 7.44
N GLU A 7 -0.36 20.91 6.80
CA GLU A 7 -1.64 20.54 7.42
C GLU A 7 -2.35 19.49 6.53
N LEU A 8 -2.82 18.40 7.15
CA LEU A 8 -3.69 17.42 6.52
C LEU A 8 -5.14 17.89 6.64
N ARG A 9 -5.92 17.74 5.56
CA ARG A 9 -7.33 18.10 5.52
C ARG A 9 -8.09 17.14 4.62
N ASN A 10 -9.32 16.81 5.04
CA ASN A 10 -10.23 15.96 4.27
C ASN A 10 -10.41 16.44 2.83
N VAL A 11 -10.50 15.48 1.91
CA VAL A 11 -10.79 15.74 0.51
C VAL A 11 -12.24 16.19 0.39
N THR A 12 -12.46 17.43 -0.05
CA THR A 12 -13.80 17.97 -0.31
C THR A 12 -14.13 17.90 -1.80
N PRO A 13 -15.42 17.96 -2.19
CA PRO A 13 -15.83 18.01 -3.60
C PRO A 13 -15.14 19.15 -4.37
N HIS A 14 -14.85 20.26 -3.69
CA HIS A 14 -14.15 21.39 -4.28
C HIS A 14 -12.65 21.11 -4.53
N LYS A 15 -12.01 20.28 -3.69
CA LYS A 15 -10.58 19.95 -3.80
C LYS A 15 -10.28 18.67 -4.59
N ILE A 16 -11.29 17.90 -5.00
CA ILE A 16 -11.10 16.65 -5.76
C ILE A 16 -10.32 16.83 -7.06
N ARG A 17 -10.43 18.02 -7.69
CA ARG A 17 -9.67 18.36 -8.91
C ARG A 17 -8.17 18.44 -8.64
N GLN A 18 -7.76 18.89 -7.45
CA GLN A 18 -6.35 18.92 -7.05
C GLN A 18 -5.83 17.50 -6.85
N LEU A 19 -6.60 16.63 -6.18
CA LEU A 19 -6.26 15.22 -6.02
C LEU A 19 -6.13 14.50 -7.37
N LYS A 20 -7.05 14.77 -8.32
CA LYS A 20 -6.97 14.24 -9.70
C LYS A 20 -5.72 14.68 -10.46
N ARG A 21 -5.19 15.87 -10.19
CA ARG A 21 -3.94 16.36 -10.80
C ARG A 21 -2.71 15.79 -10.11
N LEU A 22 -2.80 15.52 -8.81
CA LEU A 22 -1.70 15.04 -8.00
C LEU A 22 -1.49 13.53 -8.19
N ASN A 23 -2.57 12.74 -8.25
CA ASN A 23 -2.48 11.28 -8.33
C ASN A 23 -1.61 10.76 -9.49
N PRO A 24 -1.69 11.28 -10.73
CA PRO A 24 -0.83 10.80 -11.82
C PRO A 24 0.65 11.14 -11.65
N VAL A 25 0.96 12.16 -10.83
CA VAL A 25 2.34 12.57 -10.52
C VAL A 25 2.91 11.72 -9.40
N ILE A 26 2.09 11.35 -8.41
CA ILE A 26 2.49 10.52 -7.26
C ILE A 26 2.46 9.03 -7.63
N PHE A 27 1.48 8.61 -8.42
CA PHE A 27 1.24 7.23 -8.79
C PHE A 27 1.23 7.12 -10.31
N LEU A 28 2.03 6.21 -10.87
CA LEU A 28 2.09 5.92 -12.30
C LEU A 28 0.82 5.19 -12.83
N VAL A 29 -0.24 5.13 -12.03
CA VAL A 29 -1.50 4.42 -12.30
C VAL A 29 -2.65 5.41 -12.36
N GLY A 30 -3.42 5.36 -13.46
CA GLY A 30 -4.61 6.19 -13.65
C GLY A 30 -5.82 5.65 -12.90
N TYR A 31 -6.51 6.50 -12.13
CA TYR A 31 -7.74 6.13 -11.42
C TYR A 31 -8.99 6.63 -12.17
N HIS A 32 -10.05 5.82 -12.22
CA HIS A 32 -11.31 6.17 -12.90
C HIS A 32 -12.22 7.07 -12.07
N SER A 33 -13.19 7.74 -12.71
CA SER A 33 -14.13 8.67 -12.04
C SER A 33 -14.88 8.06 -10.85
N LYS A 34 -15.16 6.75 -10.86
CA LYS A 34 -15.78 6.04 -9.72
C LYS A 34 -14.90 6.10 -8.47
N PHE A 35 -13.58 5.94 -8.62
CA PHE A 35 -12.64 6.02 -7.50
C PHE A 35 -12.74 7.36 -6.76
N TYR A 36 -12.79 8.47 -7.49
CA TYR A 36 -12.87 9.81 -6.89
C TYR A 36 -14.22 10.13 -6.26
N LYS A 37 -15.32 9.52 -6.73
CA LYS A 37 -16.62 9.62 -6.04
C LYS A 37 -16.54 8.91 -4.70
N ASP A 38 -16.03 7.69 -4.73
CA ASP A 38 -15.89 6.86 -3.53
C ASP A 38 -14.93 7.50 -2.49
N VAL A 39 -13.89 8.21 -2.94
CA VAL A 39 -12.98 8.99 -2.08
C VAL A 39 -13.70 10.10 -1.30
N LEU A 40 -14.73 10.72 -1.88
CA LEU A 40 -15.49 11.78 -1.24
C LEU A 40 -16.48 11.24 -0.19
N GLU A 41 -16.88 9.98 -0.30
CA GLU A 41 -17.84 9.33 0.61
C GLU A 41 -17.17 8.70 1.84
N VAL A 42 -15.91 8.27 1.69
CA VAL A 42 -15.24 7.37 2.64
C VAL A 42 -14.39 8.11 3.70
N GLY A 43 -14.10 9.40 3.51
CA GLY A 43 -13.24 10.19 4.41
C GLY A 43 -11.76 9.81 4.34
N GLU A 44 -10.89 10.55 5.06
CA GLU A 44 -9.41 10.42 5.00
C GLU A 44 -8.90 8.96 5.13
N LEU A 45 -9.42 8.18 6.08
CA LEU A 45 -8.88 6.85 6.41
C LEU A 45 -9.24 5.75 5.41
N GLY A 46 -10.38 5.85 4.72
CA GLY A 46 -10.78 4.76 3.84
C GLY A 46 -10.36 4.95 2.38
N ILE A 47 -9.80 6.11 2.02
CA ILE A 47 -9.14 6.30 0.71
C ILE A 47 -7.96 5.33 0.59
N GLU A 48 -7.08 5.30 1.59
CA GLU A 48 -5.90 4.43 1.63
C GLU A 48 -6.30 2.96 1.56
N THR A 49 -7.27 2.55 2.39
CA THR A 49 -7.85 1.21 2.39
C THR A 49 -8.39 0.83 1.01
N LYS A 50 -9.12 1.74 0.37
CA LYS A 50 -9.73 1.49 -0.94
C LYS A 50 -8.71 1.40 -2.07
N MET A 51 -7.67 2.23 -2.04
CA MET A 51 -6.55 2.17 -2.98
C MET A 51 -5.81 0.84 -2.85
N LEU A 52 -5.46 0.46 -1.62
CA LEU A 52 -4.74 -0.79 -1.36
C LEU A 52 -5.56 -2.01 -1.77
N ASN A 53 -6.84 -2.07 -1.38
CA ASN A 53 -7.75 -3.16 -1.78
C ASN A 53 -7.91 -3.25 -3.30
N HIS A 54 -7.92 -2.12 -4.01
CA HIS A 54 -7.99 -2.14 -5.46
C HIS A 54 -6.75 -2.77 -6.09
N ALA A 55 -5.55 -2.40 -5.62
CA ALA A 55 -4.30 -2.99 -6.07
C ALA A 55 -4.24 -4.50 -5.76
N LEU A 56 -4.59 -4.89 -4.54
CA LEU A 56 -4.65 -6.31 -4.13
C LEU A 56 -5.58 -7.14 -5.02
N ASN A 57 -6.77 -6.62 -5.32
CA ASN A 57 -7.74 -7.30 -6.19
C ASN A 57 -7.24 -7.45 -7.63
N ILE A 58 -6.47 -6.49 -8.15
CA ILE A 58 -5.83 -6.63 -9.48
C ILE A 58 -4.81 -7.76 -9.44
N CYS A 59 -3.95 -7.79 -8.42
CA CYS A 59 -2.94 -8.85 -8.28
C CYS A 59 -3.57 -10.24 -8.09
N GLU A 60 -4.65 -10.35 -7.32
CA GLU A 60 -5.40 -11.60 -7.14
C GLU A 60 -6.05 -12.08 -8.44
N LYS A 61 -6.61 -11.17 -9.24
CA LYS A 61 -7.25 -11.50 -10.52
C LYS A 61 -6.26 -11.90 -11.61
N ASP A 62 -5.12 -11.22 -11.67
CA ASP A 62 -4.10 -11.53 -12.67
C ASP A 62 -3.37 -12.83 -12.33
N GLY A 63 -3.11 -13.09 -11.04
CA GLY A 63 -2.53 -14.35 -10.57
C GLY A 63 -1.09 -14.60 -11.02
N THR A 64 -0.44 -13.65 -11.69
CA THR A 64 0.96 -13.74 -12.14
C THR A 64 1.96 -13.21 -11.12
N PHE A 65 1.51 -12.39 -10.17
CA PHE A 65 2.36 -11.77 -9.16
C PHE A 65 2.54 -12.68 -7.94
N ASP A 66 3.79 -12.91 -7.53
CA ASP A 66 4.10 -13.70 -6.34
C ASP A 66 3.92 -12.89 -5.04
N SER A 67 4.30 -11.61 -5.08
CA SER A 67 4.22 -10.72 -3.93
C SER A 67 4.10 -9.24 -4.33
N ILE A 68 3.62 -8.45 -3.37
CA ILE A 68 3.57 -6.98 -3.46
C ILE A 68 4.50 -6.43 -2.40
N TYR A 69 5.35 -5.47 -2.76
CA TYR A 69 6.30 -4.86 -1.84
C TYR A 69 6.27 -3.33 -1.89
N LEU A 70 6.63 -2.69 -0.78
CA LEU A 70 6.82 -1.25 -0.69
C LEU A 70 7.90 -0.87 0.33
N HIS A 71 8.39 0.36 0.25
CA HIS A 71 9.32 0.94 1.21
C HIS A 71 8.59 1.99 2.05
N ILE A 72 8.69 1.90 3.37
CA ILE A 72 8.11 2.86 4.32
C ILE A 72 9.24 3.44 5.15
N GLN A 73 9.32 4.77 5.26
CA GLN A 73 10.31 5.42 6.12
C GLN A 73 10.11 5.01 7.58
N ILE A 74 11.18 4.74 8.33
CA ILE A 74 11.09 4.22 9.70
C ILE A 74 10.34 5.14 10.67
N SER A 75 10.31 6.45 10.39
CA SER A 75 9.60 7.46 11.20
C SER A 75 8.09 7.52 10.91
N ASN A 76 7.60 6.84 9.87
CA ASN A 76 6.19 6.88 9.50
C ASN A 76 5.40 5.75 10.19
N GLU A 77 5.23 5.88 11.50
CA GLU A 77 4.52 4.90 12.33
C GLU A 77 3.08 4.64 11.86
N SER A 78 2.38 5.68 11.39
CA SER A 78 1.01 5.53 10.89
C SER A 78 0.92 4.63 9.66
N ALA A 79 1.85 4.77 8.71
CA ALA A 79 1.91 3.89 7.54
C ALA A 79 2.34 2.48 7.94
N ILE A 80 3.32 2.33 8.84
CA ILE A 80 3.75 1.03 9.37
C ILE A 80 2.55 0.27 9.95
N ASP A 81 1.78 0.91 10.83
CA ASP A 81 0.61 0.29 11.45
C ASP A 81 -0.51 0.02 10.46
N PHE A 82 -0.70 0.90 9.47
CA PHE A 82 -1.65 0.68 8.40
C PHE A 82 -1.32 -0.60 7.62
N TYR A 83 -0.12 -0.71 7.05
CA TYR A 83 0.23 -1.86 6.20
C TYR A 83 0.31 -3.18 6.99
N ARG A 84 0.69 -3.15 8.28
CA ARG A 84 0.59 -4.33 9.17
C ARG A 84 -0.84 -4.86 9.28
N LYS A 85 -1.85 -3.99 9.33
CA LYS A 85 -3.27 -4.41 9.36
C LYS A 85 -3.73 -5.09 8.08
N PHE A 86 -3.01 -4.91 6.98
CA PHE A 86 -3.26 -5.57 5.70
C PHE A 86 -2.34 -6.76 5.46
N ASP A 87 -1.83 -7.42 6.50
CA ASP A 87 -0.93 -8.58 6.43
C ASP A 87 0.37 -8.35 5.63
N PHE A 88 0.87 -7.11 5.57
CA PHE A 88 2.23 -6.88 5.08
C PHE A 88 3.22 -7.11 6.21
N GLU A 89 4.27 -7.86 5.92
CA GLU A 89 5.34 -8.19 6.85
C GLU A 89 6.61 -7.41 6.50
N ILE A 90 7.39 -7.04 7.52
CA ILE A 90 8.68 -6.37 7.32
C ILE A 90 9.72 -7.44 6.99
N ILE A 91 10.35 -7.35 5.82
CA ILE A 91 11.38 -8.30 5.39
C ILE A 91 12.80 -7.77 5.59
N GLN A 92 12.99 -6.45 5.55
CA GLN A 92 14.31 -5.83 5.62
C GLN A 92 14.20 -4.35 5.99
N THR A 93 15.26 -3.77 6.56
CA THR A 93 15.46 -2.31 6.68
C THR A 93 16.67 -1.90 5.85
N LYS A 94 16.56 -0.78 5.11
CA LYS A 94 17.61 -0.27 4.22
C LYS A 94 17.77 1.24 4.38
N ASN A 95 18.99 1.74 4.27
CA ASN A 95 19.26 3.16 4.05
C ASN A 95 18.85 3.51 2.60
N TYR A 96 17.62 3.99 2.43
CA TYR A 96 16.97 4.10 1.12
C TYR A 96 16.91 5.55 0.62
N TYR A 97 16.60 6.49 1.50
CA TYR A 97 16.35 7.87 1.13
C TYR A 97 17.63 8.71 1.19
N LYS A 98 18.04 9.30 0.06
CA LYS A 98 19.31 10.05 -0.05
C LYS A 98 19.29 11.48 0.49
N ARG A 99 18.10 12.04 0.78
CA ARG A 99 17.92 13.49 0.97
C ARG A 99 16.99 13.86 2.14
N ILE A 100 16.52 12.88 2.90
CA ILE A 100 15.64 13.10 4.05
C ILE A 100 16.12 12.24 5.23
N GLU A 101 15.91 12.74 6.45
CA GLU A 101 16.24 12.04 7.69
C GLU A 101 14.97 11.69 8.48
N PRO A 102 14.85 10.47 9.05
CA PRO A 102 15.81 9.37 8.94
C PRO A 102 15.85 8.78 7.52
N ALA A 103 17.06 8.49 7.02
CA ALA A 103 17.25 7.94 5.67
C ALA A 103 16.74 6.49 5.50
N ASP A 104 16.51 5.80 6.62
CA ASP A 104 16.12 4.40 6.64
C ASP A 104 14.66 4.16 6.24
N ALA A 105 14.45 3.08 5.48
CA ALA A 105 13.15 2.56 5.10
C ALA A 105 13.04 1.06 5.43
N GLN A 106 11.89 0.67 5.99
CA GLN A 106 11.46 -0.72 6.10
C GLN A 106 10.83 -1.17 4.78
N VAL A 107 11.25 -2.34 4.32
CA VAL A 107 10.65 -3.03 3.18
C VAL A 107 9.52 -3.91 3.71
N PHE A 108 8.31 -3.60 3.29
CA PHE A 108 7.11 -4.37 3.57
C PHE A 108 6.78 -5.26 2.39
N GLN A 109 6.38 -6.51 2.63
CA GLN A 109 5.98 -7.46 1.61
C GLN A 109 4.71 -8.20 2.02
N LYS A 110 3.79 -8.39 1.06
CA LYS A 110 2.66 -9.30 1.17
C LYS A 110 2.77 -10.36 0.08
N ASN A 111 2.84 -11.62 0.48
CA ASN A 111 2.84 -12.76 -0.43
C ASN A 111 1.41 -13.12 -0.83
N ARG A 112 1.25 -13.75 -2.00
CA ARG A 112 -0.02 -14.41 -2.32
C ARG A 112 -0.31 -15.49 -1.29
N LYS A 113 -1.58 -15.55 -0.85
CA LYS A 113 -2.08 -16.72 -0.14
C LYS A 113 -2.15 -17.87 -1.16
N VAL A 114 -1.25 -18.83 -1.05
CA VAL A 114 -1.40 -20.10 -1.78
C VAL A 114 -2.72 -20.72 -1.31
N PRO A 115 -3.63 -21.13 -2.20
CA PRO A 115 -4.82 -21.86 -1.77
C PRO A 115 -4.34 -23.12 -1.04
N SER A 116 -4.64 -23.20 0.25
CA SER A 116 -4.33 -24.36 1.07
C SER A 116 -5.19 -25.54 0.62
N GLY A 117 -4.68 -26.31 -0.34
CA GLY A 117 -5.28 -27.54 -0.82
C GLY A 117 -4.41 -28.17 -1.91
N GLN A 118 -3.95 -29.40 -1.64
CA GLN A 118 -3.01 -30.26 -2.40
C GLN A 118 -1.53 -30.04 -2.02
N ASN A 119 -0.72 -31.00 -1.55
CA ASN A 119 -0.86 -32.41 -1.14
C ASN A 119 0.43 -32.75 -0.36
N ALA A 120 0.33 -33.49 0.75
CA ALA A 120 1.42 -34.35 1.24
C ALA A 120 0.81 -35.54 2.00
N ASP A 121 0.11 -36.40 1.26
CA ASP A 121 -0.02 -37.80 1.62
C ASP A 121 0.98 -38.61 0.77
N VAL A 122 1.51 -39.66 1.39
CA VAL A 122 2.39 -40.72 0.86
C VAL A 122 3.87 -40.36 0.61
N GLN A 123 4.70 -40.60 1.64
CA GLN A 123 5.59 -41.78 1.65
C GLN A 123 5.81 -42.24 3.11
N LYS A 124 4.95 -43.15 3.57
CA LYS A 124 5.34 -44.26 4.45
C LYS A 124 5.61 -45.47 3.55
N THR A 125 6.42 -46.39 4.07
CA THR A 125 7.00 -47.65 3.53
C THR A 125 8.34 -47.48 2.80
N ASP A 126 9.40 -48.26 3.03
CA ASP A 126 9.63 -49.43 3.90
C ASP A 126 11.16 -49.68 4.06
N LYS A 127 11.51 -50.40 5.14
CA LYS A 127 12.82 -50.97 5.58
C LYS A 127 13.79 -50.10 6.39
#